data_AF-A0A8A1MLF5-F1
#
_entry.id   AF-A0A8A1MLF5-F1
#
_cell.length_a   1.000
_cell.length_b   1.000
_cell.length_c   1.000
_cell.angle_alpha   90.00
_cell.angle_beta   90.00
_cell.angle_gamma   90.00
#
_symmetry.space_group_name_H-M   'P 1'
#
loop_
_entity.id
_entity.type
_entity.pdbx_description
1 polymer ?
#
loop_
_entity_poly.entity_id
_entity_poly.type
_entity_poly.pdbx_seq_one_letter_code
_entity_poly.pdbx_strand_id
1 'polypeptide(L)'
;PGYLSLMYYSGKILIRSQNPATKVLQPESLQRARSIMESLRAVLRMRQDIEQRISELGRTLECLIRAETTDDIQKYLRDFLTDFDKLSKVFASLAGFTILALSKDLEPLERDQFRAQIASLWEVYGRLKQIECTWTLCHALEDNALRRGLVYIEEQICDLQVVCEEGTAQLKVDLEMSESAN
;
A
#
# COMPACT_ATOMS: atom_id res chain seq x y z
N PRO A 1 0.07 -36.86 23.70
CA PRO A 1 -0.77 -36.92 24.91
C PRO A 1 -0.30 -35.88 25.96
N GLY A 2 -1.03 -34.87 26.35
CA GLY A 2 -2.41 -34.47 26.07
C GLY A 2 -2.57 -32.98 26.41
N TYR A 3 -3.65 -32.41 25.89
CA TYR A 3 -4.12 -31.04 26.08
C TYR A 3 -4.25 -30.65 27.55
N LEU A 4 -4.04 -29.37 27.85
CA LEU A 4 -4.84 -28.66 28.84
C LEU A 4 -5.12 -27.23 28.36
N SER A 5 -6.36 -27.09 27.92
CA SER A 5 -7.13 -25.85 27.77
C SER A 5 -7.11 -25.03 29.06
N LEU A 6 -7.11 -23.70 28.95
CA LEU A 6 -7.48 -22.84 30.05
C LEU A 6 -8.42 -21.73 29.55
N MET A 7 -9.70 -21.94 29.88
CA MET A 7 -10.74 -20.92 29.90
C MET A 7 -10.47 -19.88 30.99
N TYR A 8 -10.95 -18.66 30.73
CA TYR A 8 -11.04 -17.51 31.65
C TYR A 8 -11.74 -17.85 32.98
N TYR A 9 -11.21 -17.36 34.11
CA TYR A 9 -11.80 -16.27 34.92
C TYR A 9 -11.07 -16.12 36.28
N SER A 10 -10.81 -14.85 36.62
CA SER A 10 -10.71 -14.26 37.96
C SER A 10 -9.71 -14.82 38.99
N GLY A 11 -8.77 -13.94 39.39
CA GLY A 11 -8.17 -14.00 40.73
C GLY A 11 -6.68 -14.36 40.76
N LYS A 12 -5.83 -13.33 40.70
CA LYS A 12 -4.44 -13.25 41.19
C LYS A 12 -3.70 -14.59 41.36
N ILE A 13 -2.93 -14.99 40.34
CA ILE A 13 -1.78 -15.89 40.56
C ILE A 13 -0.55 -15.01 40.76
N LEU A 14 -0.09 -14.93 42.01
CA LEU A 14 1.19 -14.33 42.36
C LEU A 14 2.30 -15.33 42.02
N ILE A 15 2.76 -15.34 40.76
CA ILE A 15 3.97 -16.09 40.40
C ILE A 15 5.17 -15.25 40.86
N ARG A 16 5.77 -15.65 41.98
CA ARG A 16 7.04 -15.10 42.45
C ARG A 16 8.16 -15.67 41.56
N SER A 17 8.39 -15.03 40.42
CA SER A 17 9.56 -15.29 39.57
C SER A 17 10.76 -14.53 40.13
N GLN A 18 11.71 -15.26 40.71
CA GLN A 18 13.05 -14.73 41.01
C GLN A 18 13.89 -14.74 39.73
N ASN A 19 13.74 -13.71 38.90
CA ASN A 19 14.82 -13.22 38.03
C ASN A 19 14.49 -11.80 37.51
N PRO A 20 15.07 -10.71 38.05
CA PRO A 20 14.97 -9.38 37.46
C PRO A 20 16.11 -9.23 36.45
N ALA A 21 16.13 -10.08 35.43
CA ALA A 21 16.89 -9.78 34.23
C ALA A 21 15.96 -8.93 33.35
N THR A 22 15.96 -7.62 33.59
CA THR A 22 15.61 -6.66 32.54
C THR A 22 16.48 -7.07 31.35
N LYS A 23 15.90 -7.73 30.34
CA LYS A 23 16.60 -7.98 29.07
C LYS A 23 16.91 -6.59 28.54
N VAL A 24 18.11 -6.10 28.83
CA VAL A 24 18.66 -4.92 28.18
C VAL A 24 18.66 -5.28 26.71
N LEU A 25 17.75 -4.68 25.95
CA LEU A 25 17.72 -4.83 24.50
C LEU A 25 19.11 -4.46 24.01
N GLN A 26 19.78 -5.38 23.32
CA GLN A 26 21.14 -5.10 22.87
C GLN A 26 21.11 -3.90 21.90
N PRO A 27 22.16 -3.06 21.85
CA PRO A 27 22.20 -1.89 20.97
C PRO A 27 21.89 -2.22 19.50
N GLU A 28 22.28 -3.42 19.05
CA GLU A 28 22.02 -3.92 17.70
C GLU A 28 20.55 -4.28 17.44
N SER A 29 19.80 -4.74 18.45
CA SER A 29 18.37 -5.02 18.31
C SER A 29 17.55 -3.73 18.28
N LEU A 30 17.94 -2.72 19.07
CA LEU A 30 17.36 -1.37 19.01
C LEU A 30 17.63 -0.68 17.66
N GLN A 31 18.86 -0.81 17.14
CA GLN A 31 19.22 -0.24 15.84
C GLN A 31 18.45 -0.90 14.69
N ARG A 32 18.24 -2.22 14.75
CA ARG A 32 17.42 -2.96 13.78
C ARG A 32 15.94 -2.57 13.84
N ALA A 33 15.34 -2.57 15.03
CA ALA A 33 13.95 -2.14 15.21
C ALA A 33 13.71 -0.72 14.69
N ARG A 34 14.65 0.20 14.94
CA ARG A 34 14.62 1.57 14.40
C ARG A 34 14.63 1.59 12.86
N SER A 35 15.49 0.79 12.23
CA SER A 35 15.58 0.70 10.76
C SER A 35 14.31 0.12 10.11
N ILE A 36 13.62 -0.82 10.78
CA ILE A 36 12.36 -1.39 10.30
C ILE A 36 11.23 -0.37 10.38
N MET A 37 11.09 0.32 11.52
CA MET A 37 10.10 1.39 11.67
C MET A 37 10.30 2.50 10.65
N GLU A 38 11.55 2.90 10.38
CA GLU A 38 11.87 3.86 9.32
C GLU A 38 11.43 3.38 7.94
N SER A 39 11.57 2.08 7.68
CA SER A 39 11.15 1.45 6.42
C SER A 39 9.62 1.38 6.31
N LEU A 40 8.90 1.00 7.36
CA LEU A 40 7.44 1.03 7.42
C LEU A 40 6.90 2.47 7.25
N ARG A 41 7.54 3.47 7.87
CA ARG A 41 7.20 4.89 7.65
C ARG A 41 7.49 5.36 6.23
N ALA A 42 8.51 4.81 5.57
CA ALA A 42 8.77 5.08 4.16
C ALA A 42 7.69 4.46 3.25
N VAL A 43 7.27 3.22 3.55
CA VAL A 43 6.13 2.56 2.89
C VAL A 43 4.83 3.36 3.10
N LEU A 44 4.58 3.87 4.31
CA LEU A 44 3.41 4.70 4.58
C LEU A 44 3.41 5.98 3.74
N ARG A 45 4.54 6.68 3.65
CA ARG A 45 4.69 7.86 2.78
C ARG A 45 4.43 7.52 1.31
N MET A 46 5.00 6.42 0.84
CA MET A 46 4.76 5.94 -0.53
C MET A 46 3.27 5.66 -0.78
N ARG A 47 2.55 5.04 0.16
CA ARG A 47 1.10 4.81 0.04
C ARG A 47 0.30 6.12 -0.02
N GLN A 48 0.64 7.10 0.82
CA GLN A 48 0.00 8.42 0.78
C GLN A 48 0.24 9.14 -0.56
N ASP A 49 1.47 9.05 -1.09
CA ASP A 49 1.79 9.58 -2.41
C ASP A 49 0.97 8.88 -3.51
N ILE A 50 0.80 7.55 -3.41
CA ILE A 50 -0.05 6.77 -4.32
C ILE A 50 -1.50 7.24 -4.26
N GLU A 51 -2.10 7.37 -3.07
CA GLU A 51 -3.47 7.85 -2.89
C GLU A 51 -3.71 9.23 -3.51
N GLN A 52 -2.78 10.16 -3.25
CA GLN A 52 -2.85 11.50 -3.83
C GLN A 52 -2.80 11.43 -5.36
N ARG A 53 -1.88 10.65 -5.92
CA ARG A 53 -1.69 10.51 -7.36
C ARG A 53 -2.85 9.81 -8.05
N ILE A 54 -3.47 8.81 -7.42
CA ILE A 54 -4.69 8.18 -7.93
C ILE A 54 -5.84 9.19 -7.91
N SER A 55 -5.95 10.01 -6.87
CA SER A 55 -6.97 11.07 -6.82
C SER A 55 -6.78 12.11 -7.93
N GLU A 56 -5.54 12.48 -8.25
CA GLU A 56 -5.22 13.35 -9.39
C GLU A 56 -5.62 12.68 -10.71
N LEU A 57 -5.25 11.41 -10.90
CA LEU A 57 -5.59 10.62 -12.09
C LEU A 57 -7.11 10.52 -12.30
N GLY A 58 -7.88 10.28 -11.23
CA GLY A 58 -9.33 10.23 -11.25
C GLY A 58 -9.98 11.55 -11.71
N ARG A 59 -9.48 12.70 -11.24
CA ARG A 59 -9.96 14.02 -11.69
C ARG A 59 -9.70 14.25 -13.17
N THR A 60 -8.52 13.87 -13.65
CA THR A 60 -8.17 14.01 -15.07
C THR A 60 -9.06 13.13 -15.94
N LEU A 61 -9.38 11.92 -15.47
CA LEU A 61 -10.33 11.03 -16.15
C LEU A 61 -11.77 11.59 -16.17
N GLU A 62 -12.24 12.15 -15.05
CA GLU A 62 -13.56 12.78 -14.97
C GLU A 62 -13.68 13.92 -15.99
N CYS A 63 -12.64 14.75 -16.13
CA CYS A 63 -12.57 15.78 -17.16
C CYS A 63 -12.62 15.19 -18.57
N LEU A 64 -11.89 14.10 -18.83
CA LEU A 64 -11.89 13.42 -20.12
C LEU A 64 -13.27 12.85 -20.48
N ILE A 65 -13.96 12.22 -19.54
CA ILE A 65 -15.30 11.65 -19.74
C ILE A 65 -16.31 12.74 -20.10
N ARG A 66 -16.18 13.91 -19.48
CA ARG A 66 -17.05 15.08 -19.70
C ARG A 66 -16.68 15.92 -20.93
N ALA A 67 -15.55 15.64 -21.58
CA ALA A 67 -15.11 16.42 -22.72
C ALA A 67 -16.08 16.26 -23.91
N GLU A 68 -16.49 17.39 -24.47
CA GLU A 68 -17.41 17.46 -25.63
C GLU A 68 -16.67 17.74 -26.92
N THR A 69 -15.54 18.46 -26.85
CA THR A 69 -14.76 18.86 -28.03
C THR A 69 -13.59 17.90 -28.25
N THR A 70 -13.23 17.72 -29.52
CA THR A 70 -12.06 16.90 -29.89
C THR A 70 -10.76 17.44 -29.30
N ASP A 71 -10.61 18.77 -29.23
CA ASP A 71 -9.42 19.41 -28.66
C ASP A 71 -9.30 19.15 -27.15
N ASP A 72 -10.41 19.24 -26.41
CA ASP A 72 -10.44 18.92 -24.98
C ASP A 72 -10.16 17.44 -24.74
N ILE A 73 -10.74 16.54 -25.54
CA ILE A 73 -10.47 15.11 -25.46
C ILE A 73 -8.96 14.86 -25.64
N GLN A 74 -8.35 15.41 -26.70
CA GLN A 74 -6.91 15.22 -26.94
C GLN A 74 -6.03 15.78 -25.84
N LYS A 75 -6.41 16.91 -25.26
CA LYS A 75 -5.72 17.49 -24.10
C LYS A 75 -5.79 16.55 -22.90
N TYR A 76 -6.99 16.14 -22.49
CA TYR A 76 -7.16 15.30 -21.32
C TYR A 76 -6.60 13.88 -21.50
N LEU A 77 -6.57 13.35 -22.73
CA LEU A 77 -5.85 12.11 -23.05
C LEU A 77 -4.35 12.23 -22.72
N ARG A 78 -3.70 13.35 -23.07
CA ARG A 78 -2.29 13.60 -22.75
C ARG A 78 -2.07 13.84 -21.26
N ASP A 79 -2.96 14.59 -20.63
CA ASP A 79 -2.88 14.87 -19.19
C ASP A 79 -3.00 13.55 -18.40
N PHE A 80 -3.92 12.67 -18.79
CA PHE A 80 -4.13 11.37 -18.16
C PHE A 80 -2.88 10.49 -18.24
N LEU A 81 -2.25 10.41 -19.42
CA LEU A 81 -0.97 9.70 -19.59
C LEU A 81 0.15 10.29 -18.73
N THR A 82 0.19 11.61 -18.60
CA THR A 82 1.20 12.30 -17.78
C THR A 82 1.00 11.97 -16.30
N ASP A 83 -0.24 11.98 -15.81
CA ASP A 83 -0.56 11.64 -14.42
C ASP A 83 -0.30 10.16 -14.13
N PHE A 84 -0.56 9.29 -15.10
CA PHE A 84 -0.24 7.87 -15.02
C PHE A 84 1.28 7.62 -14.90
N ASP A 85 2.10 8.32 -15.69
CA ASP A 85 3.58 8.23 -15.60
C ASP A 85 4.09 8.71 -14.24
N LYS A 86 3.56 9.81 -13.70
CA LYS A 86 3.88 10.28 -12.35
C LYS A 86 3.55 9.23 -11.30
N LEU A 87 2.37 8.60 -11.39
CA LEU A 87 1.96 7.54 -10.46
C LEU A 87 2.87 6.30 -10.58
N SER A 88 3.18 5.86 -11.81
CA SER A 88 4.10 4.75 -12.05
C SER A 88 5.50 4.98 -11.45
N LYS A 89 5.99 6.22 -11.46
CA LYS A 89 7.29 6.58 -10.86
C LYS A 89 7.33 6.41 -9.34
N VAL A 90 6.20 6.57 -8.64
CA VAL A 90 6.14 6.32 -7.19
C VAL A 90 6.51 4.86 -6.87
N PHE A 91 6.18 3.93 -7.77
CA PHE A 91 6.50 2.51 -7.62
C PHE A 91 7.96 2.14 -7.88
N ALA A 92 8.81 3.06 -8.33
CA ALA A 92 10.23 2.76 -8.59
C ALA A 92 11.00 2.30 -7.33
N SER A 93 10.55 2.71 -6.14
CA SER A 93 11.14 2.31 -4.85
C SER A 93 10.70 0.92 -4.38
N LEU A 94 9.64 0.33 -4.97
CA LEU A 94 9.03 -0.92 -4.51
C LEU A 94 9.99 -2.11 -4.57
N ALA A 95 10.86 -2.15 -5.57
CA ALA A 95 11.90 -3.17 -5.69
C ALA A 95 12.87 -3.14 -4.50
N GLY A 96 13.27 -1.95 -4.05
CA GLY A 96 14.13 -1.77 -2.88
C GLY A 96 13.48 -2.29 -1.61
N PHE A 97 12.20 -1.96 -1.39
CA PHE A 97 11.46 -2.51 -0.25
C PHE A 97 11.25 -4.02 -0.32
N THR A 98 11.10 -4.57 -1.53
CA THR A 98 11.00 -6.02 -1.74
C THR A 98 12.27 -6.73 -1.29
N ILE A 99 13.45 -6.20 -1.65
CA ILE A 99 14.74 -6.75 -1.19
C ILE A 99 14.81 -6.74 0.33
N LEU A 100 14.39 -5.63 0.96
CA LEU A 100 14.36 -5.51 2.42
C LEU A 100 13.39 -6.52 3.06
N ALA A 101 12.20 -6.73 2.50
CA ALA A 101 11.22 -7.69 2.98
C ALA A 101 11.68 -9.15 2.89
N LEU A 102 12.64 -9.43 2.00
CA LEU A 102 13.25 -10.75 1.86
C LEU A 102 14.48 -10.94 2.77
N SER A 103 14.94 -9.88 3.46
CA SER A 103 16.05 -9.98 4.40
C SER A 103 15.75 -10.96 5.53
N LYS A 104 16.79 -11.70 5.95
CA LYS A 104 16.74 -12.65 7.07
C LYS A 104 16.97 -11.99 8.43
N ASP A 105 17.25 -10.69 8.46
CA ASP A 105 17.70 -9.98 9.65
C ASP A 105 16.55 -9.45 10.53
N LEU A 106 15.31 -9.65 10.08
CA LEU A 106 14.06 -9.20 10.72
C LEU A 106 13.50 -10.28 11.66
N GLU A 107 12.91 -9.91 12.80
CA GLU A 107 12.15 -10.87 13.60
C GLU A 107 10.96 -11.44 12.78
N PRO A 108 10.56 -12.72 12.97
CA PRO A 108 9.59 -13.38 12.10
C PRO A 108 8.27 -12.60 11.94
N LEU A 109 7.73 -12.08 13.04
CA LEU A 109 6.46 -11.34 13.04
C LEU A 109 6.56 -10.01 12.26
N GLU A 110 7.59 -9.22 12.54
CA GLU A 110 7.83 -7.94 11.85
C GLU A 110 8.10 -8.15 10.35
N ARG A 111 8.82 -9.22 10.03
CA ARG A 111 9.10 -9.63 8.66
C ARG A 111 7.82 -9.96 7.90
N ASP A 112 6.94 -10.75 8.50
CA ASP A 112 5.70 -11.18 7.86
C ASP A 112 4.73 -10.00 7.68
N GLN A 113 4.64 -9.09 8.66
CA GLN A 113 3.90 -7.83 8.53
C GLN A 113 4.47 -6.97 7.39
N PHE A 114 5.78 -6.74 7.36
CA PHE A 114 6.41 -5.94 6.33
C PHE A 114 6.22 -6.57 4.94
N ARG A 115 6.35 -7.89 4.82
CA ARG A 115 6.06 -8.64 3.58
C ARG A 115 4.62 -8.47 3.13
N ALA A 116 3.65 -8.53 4.03
CA ALA A 116 2.25 -8.32 3.70
C ALA A 116 2.02 -6.91 3.12
N GLN A 117 2.68 -5.89 3.70
CA GLN A 117 2.60 -4.52 3.21
C GLN A 117 3.20 -4.36 1.80
N ILE A 118 4.36 -5.00 1.54
CA ILE A 118 4.98 -4.97 0.21
C ILE A 118 4.17 -5.77 -0.82
N ALA A 119 3.61 -6.91 -0.44
CA ALA A 119 2.75 -7.71 -1.31
C ALA A 119 1.49 -6.93 -1.74
N SER A 120 0.83 -6.25 -0.79
CA SER A 120 -0.31 -5.37 -1.08
C SER A 120 0.06 -4.24 -2.05
N LEU A 121 1.24 -3.61 -1.91
CA LEU A 121 1.70 -2.61 -2.86
C LEU A 121 1.93 -3.16 -4.28
N TRP A 122 2.46 -4.39 -4.40
CA TRP A 122 2.58 -5.06 -5.70
C TRP A 122 1.23 -5.35 -6.34
N GLU A 123 0.20 -5.68 -5.53
CA GLU A 123 -1.16 -5.84 -6.03
C GLU A 123 -1.72 -4.53 -6.59
N VAL A 124 -1.56 -3.42 -5.85
CA VAL A 124 -1.94 -2.08 -6.34
C VAL A 124 -1.23 -1.75 -7.65
N TYR A 125 0.08 -2.01 -7.72
CA TYR A 125 0.86 -1.78 -8.95
C TYR A 125 0.36 -2.65 -10.12
N GLY A 126 0.04 -3.92 -9.86
CA GLY A 126 -0.51 -4.82 -10.86
C GLY A 126 -1.84 -4.33 -11.44
N ARG A 127 -2.77 -3.89 -10.58
CA ARG A 127 -4.05 -3.28 -11.00
C ARG A 127 -3.82 -2.00 -11.79
N LEU A 128 -2.89 -1.16 -11.37
CA LEU A 128 -2.52 0.05 -12.11
C LEU A 128 -2.02 -0.29 -13.53
N LYS A 129 -1.20 -1.33 -13.69
CA LYS A 129 -0.76 -1.79 -15.01
C LYS A 129 -1.88 -2.36 -15.87
N GLN A 130 -2.89 -2.98 -15.27
CA GLN A 130 -4.09 -3.39 -16.01
C GLN A 130 -4.89 -2.19 -16.53
N ILE A 131 -5.00 -1.12 -15.72
CA ILE A 131 -5.60 0.15 -16.14
C ILE A 131 -4.84 0.74 -17.33
N GLU A 132 -3.51 0.76 -17.30
CA GLU A 132 -2.66 1.24 -18.42
C GLU A 132 -2.92 0.49 -19.72
N CYS A 133 -2.98 -0.85 -19.64
CA CYS A 133 -3.24 -1.70 -20.78
C CYS A 133 -4.62 -1.42 -21.35
N THR A 134 -5.63 -1.31 -20.47
CA THR A 134 -7.00 -1.02 -20.85
C THR A 134 -7.09 0.34 -21.53
N TRP A 135 -6.47 1.36 -20.95
CA TRP A 135 -6.36 2.68 -21.54
C TRP A 135 -5.76 2.66 -22.95
N THR A 136 -4.64 1.96 -23.12
CA THR A 136 -3.96 1.84 -24.42
C THR A 136 -4.88 1.21 -25.48
N LEU A 137 -5.66 0.21 -25.08
CA LEU A 137 -6.67 -0.40 -25.95
C LEU A 137 -7.80 0.58 -26.27
N CYS A 138 -8.33 1.30 -25.27
CA CYS A 138 -9.41 2.27 -25.46
C CYS A 138 -9.00 3.43 -26.36
N HIS A 139 -7.77 3.92 -26.24
CA HIS A 139 -7.23 4.98 -27.10
C HIS A 139 -7.20 4.58 -28.59
N ALA A 140 -7.16 3.28 -28.90
CA ALA A 140 -7.22 2.79 -30.29
C ALA A 140 -8.66 2.71 -30.84
N LEU A 141 -9.69 3.00 -30.04
CA LEU A 141 -11.09 2.85 -30.40
C LEU A 141 -11.75 4.18 -30.77
N GLU A 142 -12.84 4.10 -31.55
CA GLU A 142 -13.67 5.25 -31.92
C GLU A 142 -14.70 5.61 -30.83
N ASP A 143 -15.19 6.85 -30.88
CA ASP A 143 -15.94 7.60 -29.86
C ASP A 143 -16.81 6.75 -28.90
N ASN A 144 -17.81 6.02 -29.40
CA ASN A 144 -18.70 5.23 -28.52
C ASN A 144 -17.98 4.10 -27.76
N ALA A 145 -16.99 3.46 -28.39
CA ALA A 145 -16.21 2.41 -27.77
C ALA A 145 -15.15 2.98 -26.82
N LEU A 146 -14.54 4.12 -27.17
CA LEU A 146 -13.68 4.90 -26.28
C LEU A 146 -14.45 5.29 -25.00
N ARG A 147 -15.63 5.91 -25.12
CA ARG A 147 -16.44 6.36 -23.97
C ARG A 147 -16.78 5.22 -23.01
N ARG A 148 -17.19 4.05 -23.53
CA ARG A 148 -17.42 2.87 -22.67
C ARG A 148 -16.15 2.40 -21.96
N GLY A 149 -15.03 2.42 -22.68
CA GLY A 149 -13.72 2.11 -22.12
C GLY A 149 -13.33 3.05 -20.98
N LEU A 150 -13.58 4.35 -21.13
CA LEU A 150 -13.31 5.36 -20.10
C LEU A 150 -14.16 5.17 -18.84
N VAL A 151 -15.46 4.84 -18.99
CA VAL A 151 -16.33 4.52 -17.84
C VAL A 151 -15.81 3.28 -17.09
N TYR A 152 -15.39 2.25 -17.82
CA TYR A 152 -14.79 1.08 -17.18
C TYR A 152 -13.49 1.42 -16.45
N ILE A 153 -12.63 2.26 -17.03
CA ILE A 153 -11.41 2.74 -16.37
C ILE A 153 -11.75 3.55 -15.11
N GLU A 154 -12.81 4.35 -15.13
CA GLU A 154 -13.28 5.13 -13.97
C GLU A 154 -13.68 4.21 -12.82
N GLU A 155 -14.46 3.15 -13.09
CA GLU A 155 -14.80 2.13 -12.10
C GLU A 155 -13.54 1.49 -11.50
N GLN A 156 -12.55 1.12 -12.34
CA GLN A 156 -11.30 0.53 -11.87
C GLN A 156 -10.46 1.49 -11.01
N ILE A 157 -10.44 2.79 -11.34
CA ILE A 157 -9.73 3.80 -10.52
C ILE A 157 -10.42 3.98 -9.18
N CYS A 158 -11.75 4.05 -9.14
CA CYS A 158 -12.52 4.14 -7.90
C CYS A 158 -12.26 2.93 -6.99
N ASP A 159 -12.28 1.71 -7.54
CA ASP A 159 -11.93 0.50 -6.79
C ASP A 159 -10.50 0.56 -6.26
N LEU A 160 -9.56 1.06 -7.07
CA LEU A 160 -8.16 1.20 -6.67
C LEU A 160 -7.97 2.24 -5.55
N GLN A 161 -8.74 3.33 -5.55
CA GLN A 161 -8.74 4.33 -4.47
C GLN A 161 -9.10 3.68 -3.14
N VAL A 162 -10.20 2.93 -3.10
CA VAL A 162 -10.66 2.24 -1.88
C VAL A 162 -9.58 1.29 -1.35
N VAL A 163 -9.00 0.46 -2.22
CA VAL A 163 -7.93 -0.47 -1.82
C VAL A 163 -6.70 0.24 -1.27
N CYS A 164 -6.35 1.40 -1.83
CA CYS A 164 -5.23 2.20 -1.33
C CYS A 164 -5.53 2.78 0.05
N GLU A 165 -6.71 3.38 0.22
CA GLU A 165 -7.16 3.98 1.49
C GLU A 165 -7.20 2.94 2.61
N GLU A 166 -7.78 1.76 2.35
CA GLU A 166 -7.82 0.64 3.30
C GLU A 166 -6.40 0.18 3.67
N GLY A 167 -5.52 0.02 2.67
CA GLY A 167 -4.13 -0.41 2.89
C GLY A 167 -3.33 0.60 3.72
N THR A 168 -3.55 1.90 3.52
CA THR A 168 -2.92 2.97 4.31
C THR A 168 -3.46 3.01 5.73
N ALA A 169 -4.78 2.90 5.90
CA ALA A 169 -5.40 2.86 7.22
C ALA A 169 -4.88 1.67 8.04
N GLN A 170 -4.80 0.48 7.44
CA GLN A 170 -4.26 -0.71 8.09
C GLN A 170 -2.79 -0.51 8.50
N LEU A 171 -1.94 0.02 7.62
CA LEU A 171 -0.54 0.27 7.94
C LEU A 171 -0.35 1.29 9.08
N LYS A 172 -1.22 2.32 9.17
CA LYS A 172 -1.19 3.26 10.31
C LYS A 172 -1.48 2.56 11.63
N VAL A 173 -2.51 1.71 11.66
CA VAL A 173 -2.84 0.90 12.85
C VAL A 173 -1.68 -0.02 13.23
N ASP A 174 -1.08 -0.70 12.25
CA ASP A 174 0.06 -1.60 12.49
C ASP A 174 1.26 -0.84 13.09
N LEU A 175 1.53 0.38 12.61
CA LEU A 175 2.57 1.26 13.13
C LEU A 175 2.29 1.72 14.56
N GLU A 176 1.06 2.17 14.87
CA GLU A 176 0.66 2.60 16.21
C GLU A 176 0.75 1.47 17.25
N MET A 177 0.37 0.26 16.86
CA MET A 177 0.50 -0.93 17.71
C MET A 177 1.96 -1.32 17.95
N SER A 178 2.83 -1.12 16.96
CA SER A 178 4.26 -1.41 17.07
C SER A 178 5.03 -0.36 17.89
N GLU A 179 4.57 0.90 17.86
CA GLU A 179 5.14 2.00 18.65
C GLU A 179 4.72 1.94 20.13
N SER A 180 3.53 1.41 20.43
CA SER A 180 3.03 1.28 21.81
C SER A 180 3.53 0.03 22.56
N ALA A 181 4.11 -0.94 21.85
CA ALA A 181 4.66 -2.16 22.42
C ALA A 181 6.18 -2.08 22.76
N ASN A 182 6.86 -1.02 22.32
CA ASN A 182 8.28 -0.74 22.57
C ASN A 182 8.47 0.32 23.68
#